data_AF-A0A6A5A660-F1
#
_entry.id   AF-A0A6A5A660-F1
#
_cell.length_a   1.000
_cell.length_b   1.000
_cell.length_c   1.000
_cell.angle_alpha   90.00
_cell.angle_beta   90.00
_cell.angle_gamma   90.00
#
_symmetry.space_group_name_H-M   'P 1'
#
loop_
_entity.id
_entity.type
_entity.pdbx_description
1 polymer ?
#
loop_
_entity_poly.entity_id
_entity_poly.type
_entity_poly.pdbx_seq_one_letter_code
_entity_poly.pdbx_strand_id
1 'polypeptide(L)'
;MPCSNRTFWQPILDANGKAVAAARTDGRKHMNHTFPLWRDDTYLLYSLNGDRAAGETMMAKRHEFARDLLLAECYDMNGEFLSKLEDSLVSYATQRTWVLAAHDPKLDVFYGRSVFVDLNAALVSSFFGSALYMLGDALSLETTTAIRDALDARTVGPQLDRLVGSAIPFWWQLDASNWNAVCFNGMTSAILTAVDDKQVRAAALVAIIDQSQAYLGSFFDDGYGAEGVGYYNYGFEEFAELREKVCDATQGTVDLFDNANVGTIAHLSQLLVMRNQNVASFGDAHAGLRFSHPLTQYSLY
;
A
#
# COMPACT_ATOMS: atom_id res chain seq x y z
N MET A 1 3.65 3.53 15.49
CA MET A 1 4.65 4.04 16.46
C MET A 1 6.06 3.76 15.94
N PRO A 2 7.04 4.67 16.14
CA PRO A 2 8.44 4.40 15.82
C PRO A 2 8.96 3.12 16.49
N CYS A 3 9.80 2.34 15.80
CA CYS A 3 10.30 1.05 16.29
C CYS A 3 11.22 1.16 17.51
N SER A 4 11.85 2.34 17.68
CA SER A 4 12.59 2.70 18.89
C SER A 4 11.72 2.70 20.16
N ASN A 5 10.40 2.83 20.04
CA ASN A 5 9.47 2.72 21.17
C ASN A 5 9.23 1.25 21.57
N ARG A 6 10.18 0.68 22.32
CA ARG A 6 10.11 -0.71 22.77
C ARG A 6 8.99 -0.99 23.76
N THR A 7 8.50 0.01 24.50
CA THR A 7 7.34 -0.16 25.37
C THR A 7 6.07 -0.48 24.57
N PHE A 8 5.92 0.13 23.39
CA PHE A 8 4.83 -0.20 22.47
C PHE A 8 5.08 -1.53 21.75
N TRP A 9 6.28 -1.74 21.20
CA TRP A 9 6.55 -2.88 20.32
C TRP A 9 6.80 -4.21 21.04
N GLN A 10 7.45 -4.23 22.21
CA GLN A 10 7.87 -5.47 22.86
C GLN A 10 6.71 -6.46 23.14
N PRO A 11 5.54 -6.03 23.67
CA PRO A 11 4.41 -6.94 23.88
C PRO A 11 3.90 -7.56 22.57
N ILE A 12 3.90 -6.79 21.47
CA ILE A 12 3.47 -7.27 20.15
C ILE A 12 4.46 -8.31 19.64
N LEU A 13 5.75 -8.07 19.79
CA LEU A 13 6.80 -8.99 19.34
C LEU A 13 6.77 -10.30 20.13
N ASP A 14 6.59 -10.22 21.46
CA ASP A 14 6.51 -11.39 22.35
C ASP A 14 5.29 -12.27 22.01
N ALA A 15 4.15 -11.65 21.68
CA ALA A 15 2.95 -12.35 21.24
C ALA A 15 3.09 -13.01 19.85
N ASN A 16 4.02 -12.53 19.01
CA ASN A 16 4.16 -12.93 17.61
C ASN A 16 5.51 -13.59 17.28
N GLY A 17 6.10 -14.32 18.23
CA GLY A 17 7.46 -14.86 18.12
C GLY A 17 7.78 -15.63 16.83
N LYS A 18 6.81 -16.36 16.24
CA LYS A 18 7.00 -17.05 14.94
C LYS A 18 7.22 -16.06 13.78
N ALA A 19 6.39 -15.03 13.68
CA ALA A 19 6.49 -14.01 12.63
C ALA A 19 7.78 -13.19 12.79
N VAL A 20 8.13 -12.86 14.04
CA VAL A 20 9.37 -12.16 14.37
C VAL A 20 10.59 -12.99 13.98
N ALA A 21 10.61 -14.28 14.28
CA ALA A 21 11.71 -15.17 13.90
C ALA A 21 11.85 -15.31 12.37
N ALA A 22 10.73 -15.36 11.65
CA ALA A 22 10.72 -15.40 10.19
C ALA A 22 11.33 -14.12 9.59
N ALA A 23 10.83 -12.94 9.98
CA ALA A 23 11.35 -11.66 9.50
C ALA A 23 12.86 -11.50 9.75
N ARG A 24 13.34 -11.89 10.94
CA ARG A 24 14.79 -11.89 11.24
C ARG A 24 15.59 -12.83 10.35
N THR A 25 15.02 -13.98 10.00
CA THR A 25 15.66 -14.98 9.13
C THR A 25 15.76 -14.44 7.71
N ASP A 26 14.70 -13.83 7.22
CA ASP A 26 14.65 -13.21 5.89
C ASP A 26 15.61 -12.01 5.79
N GLY A 27 15.64 -11.14 6.81
CA GLY A 27 16.62 -10.05 6.90
C GLY A 27 18.07 -10.54 6.86
N ARG A 28 18.42 -11.56 7.66
CA ARG A 28 19.78 -12.14 7.65
C ARG A 28 20.14 -12.84 6.35
N LYS A 29 19.16 -13.42 5.65
CA LYS A 29 19.39 -13.94 4.30
C LYS A 29 19.83 -12.81 3.38
N HIS A 30 19.13 -11.68 3.36
CA HIS A 30 19.45 -10.55 2.49
C HIS A 30 20.81 -9.90 2.79
N MET A 31 21.35 -10.02 4.00
CA MET A 31 22.70 -9.53 4.33
C MET A 31 23.79 -10.14 3.44
N ASN A 32 23.62 -11.39 3.01
CA ASN A 32 24.54 -12.10 2.13
C ASN A 32 24.24 -11.95 0.63
N HIS A 33 23.23 -11.17 0.26
CA HIS A 33 22.81 -10.96 -1.12
C HIS A 33 22.94 -9.48 -1.52
N THR A 34 23.05 -9.24 -2.82
CA THR A 34 22.95 -7.89 -3.38
C THR A 34 21.49 -7.52 -3.58
N PHE A 35 21.18 -6.23 -3.43
CA PHE A 35 19.86 -5.71 -3.75
C PHE A 35 19.52 -6.05 -5.22
N PRO A 36 18.35 -6.64 -5.52
CA PRO A 36 18.03 -7.11 -6.88
C PRO A 36 18.10 -5.96 -7.88
N LEU A 37 18.80 -6.12 -9.01
CA LEU A 37 19.00 -5.04 -9.97
C LEU A 37 17.72 -4.65 -10.71
N TRP A 38 17.56 -3.35 -10.99
CA TRP A 38 16.60 -2.85 -11.97
C TRP A 38 17.13 -3.08 -13.39
N ARG A 39 16.23 -3.46 -14.30
CA ARG A 39 16.54 -3.84 -15.68
C ARG A 39 15.47 -3.27 -16.62
N ASP A 40 15.83 -2.21 -17.35
CA ASP A 40 14.93 -1.55 -18.31
C ASP A 40 14.42 -2.53 -19.37
N ASP A 41 15.30 -3.41 -19.88
CA ASP A 41 14.94 -4.48 -20.83
C ASP A 41 13.86 -5.41 -20.27
N THR A 42 13.90 -5.70 -18.97
CA THR A 42 12.88 -6.55 -18.30
C THR A 42 11.55 -5.83 -18.15
N TYR A 43 11.57 -4.53 -17.77
CA TYR A 43 10.35 -3.73 -17.66
C TYR A 43 9.67 -3.51 -19.02
N LEU A 44 10.46 -3.25 -20.06
CA LEU A 44 9.98 -2.94 -21.40
C LEU A 44 9.42 -4.14 -22.17
N LEU A 45 9.56 -5.37 -21.66
CA LEU A 45 8.97 -6.57 -22.27
C LEU A 45 7.46 -6.39 -22.51
N TYR A 46 6.73 -5.76 -21.59
CA TYR A 46 5.30 -5.51 -21.76
C TYR A 46 5.01 -4.68 -23.02
N SER A 47 5.75 -3.59 -23.25
CA SER A 47 5.58 -2.77 -24.45
C SER A 47 6.05 -3.46 -25.73
N LEU A 48 6.97 -4.42 -25.62
CA LEU A 48 7.52 -5.15 -26.77
C LEU A 48 6.63 -6.32 -27.20
N ASN A 49 6.10 -7.10 -26.26
CA ASN A 49 5.39 -8.34 -26.55
C ASN A 49 4.23 -8.67 -25.59
N GLY A 50 3.86 -7.76 -24.68
CA GLY A 50 2.78 -7.95 -23.71
C GLY A 50 3.16 -8.74 -22.46
N ASP A 51 4.40 -9.18 -22.30
CA ASP A 51 4.85 -9.86 -21.08
C ASP A 51 5.04 -8.85 -19.93
N ARG A 52 4.04 -8.80 -19.03
CA ARG A 52 4.10 -8.01 -17.78
C ARG A 52 4.78 -8.74 -16.63
N ALA A 53 4.79 -10.08 -16.65
CA ALA A 53 5.14 -10.89 -15.47
C ALA A 53 6.61 -10.72 -15.07
N ALA A 54 7.50 -10.61 -16.06
CA ALA A 54 8.92 -10.42 -15.82
C ALA A 54 9.23 -9.09 -15.09
N GLY A 55 8.64 -7.99 -15.57
CA GLY A 55 8.79 -6.66 -14.97
C GLY A 55 8.22 -6.60 -13.55
N GLU A 56 7.01 -7.12 -13.35
CA GLU A 56 6.36 -7.18 -12.04
C GLU A 56 7.13 -8.03 -11.04
N THR A 57 7.64 -9.18 -11.46
CA THR A 57 8.49 -10.04 -10.61
C THR A 57 9.76 -9.33 -10.19
N MET A 58 10.40 -8.57 -11.08
CA MET A 58 11.57 -7.78 -10.74
C MET A 58 11.24 -6.70 -9.69
N MET A 59 10.14 -5.98 -9.87
CA MET A 59 9.69 -4.94 -8.94
C MET A 59 9.33 -5.53 -7.56
N ALA A 60 8.60 -6.65 -7.54
CA ALA A 60 8.22 -7.36 -6.31
C ALA A 60 9.46 -7.80 -5.52
N LYS A 61 10.46 -8.40 -6.17
CA LYS A 61 11.70 -8.82 -5.50
C LYS A 61 12.46 -7.65 -4.87
N ARG A 62 12.46 -6.48 -5.50
CA ARG A 62 13.08 -5.26 -4.95
C ARG A 62 12.31 -4.78 -3.72
N HIS A 63 10.97 -4.77 -3.79
CA HIS A 63 10.12 -4.45 -2.65
C HIS A 63 10.36 -5.41 -1.46
N GLU A 64 10.29 -6.73 -1.71
CA GLU A 64 10.47 -7.77 -0.70
C GLU A 64 11.81 -7.66 0.01
N PHE A 65 12.90 -7.45 -0.75
CA PHE A 65 14.23 -7.30 -0.17
C PHE A 65 14.30 -6.12 0.82
N ALA A 66 13.79 -4.95 0.43
CA ALA A 66 13.78 -3.77 1.29
C ALA A 66 12.84 -3.95 2.49
N ARG A 67 11.65 -4.53 2.27
CA ARG A 67 10.66 -4.83 3.33
C ARG A 67 11.23 -5.78 4.38
N ASP A 68 11.86 -6.86 3.98
CA ASP A 68 12.37 -7.88 4.90
C ASP A 68 13.47 -7.31 5.80
N LEU A 69 14.37 -6.49 5.24
CA LEU A 69 15.39 -5.77 6.02
C LEU A 69 14.76 -4.74 6.96
N LEU A 70 13.75 -4.00 6.51
CA LEU A 70 13.04 -3.01 7.33
C LEU A 70 12.36 -3.66 8.54
N LEU A 71 11.65 -4.77 8.32
CA LEU A 71 10.99 -5.51 9.39
C LEU A 71 12.00 -6.12 10.36
N ALA A 72 13.07 -6.72 9.85
CA ALA A 72 14.13 -7.27 10.69
C ALA A 72 14.76 -6.19 11.57
N GLU A 73 15.10 -5.03 11.01
CA GLU A 73 15.63 -3.89 11.77
C GLU A 73 14.62 -3.36 12.79
N CYS A 74 13.35 -3.17 12.42
CA CYS A 74 12.34 -2.71 13.36
C CYS A 74 12.14 -3.66 14.54
N TYR A 75 12.26 -4.98 14.30
CA TYR A 75 12.04 -5.97 15.36
C TYR A 75 13.23 -6.05 16.32
N ASP A 76 14.46 -5.91 15.81
CA ASP A 76 15.68 -6.02 16.61
C ASP A 76 16.16 -4.67 17.19
N MET A 77 16.00 -3.58 16.46
CA MET A 77 16.41 -2.21 16.81
C MET A 77 17.83 -2.15 17.38
N ASN A 78 18.76 -2.87 16.74
CA ASN A 78 20.16 -2.99 17.17
C ASN A 78 21.16 -2.51 16.11
N GLY A 79 20.69 -2.09 14.92
CA GLY A 79 21.51 -1.59 13.83
C GLY A 79 22.13 -2.65 12.93
N GLU A 80 21.85 -3.94 13.12
CA GLU A 80 22.42 -5.04 12.31
C GLU A 80 22.13 -4.88 10.81
N PHE A 81 20.95 -4.40 10.45
CA PHE A 81 20.48 -4.35 9.06
C PHE A 81 20.54 -2.95 8.45
N LEU A 82 20.71 -1.90 9.27
CA LEU A 82 20.59 -0.49 8.85
C LEU A 82 21.38 -0.16 7.58
N SER A 83 22.69 -0.43 7.54
CA SER A 83 23.50 -0.06 6.37
C SER A 83 23.03 -0.71 5.07
N LYS A 84 22.67 -2.01 5.09
CA LYS A 84 22.13 -2.71 3.91
C LYS A 84 20.73 -2.18 3.54
N LEU A 85 19.92 -1.89 4.56
CA LEU A 85 18.58 -1.33 4.38
C LEU A 85 18.65 0.04 3.71
N GLU A 86 19.51 0.94 4.17
CA GLU A 86 19.71 2.28 3.61
C GLU A 86 20.09 2.24 2.13
N ASP A 87 21.11 1.46 1.78
CA ASP A 87 21.52 1.26 0.38
C ASP A 87 20.34 0.75 -0.49
N SER A 88 19.55 -0.17 0.05
CA SER A 88 18.39 -0.75 -0.63
C SER A 88 17.26 0.26 -0.78
N LEU A 89 16.98 1.06 0.26
CA LEU A 89 15.95 2.10 0.26
C LEU A 89 16.27 3.20 -0.75
N VAL A 90 17.51 3.69 -0.77
CA VAL A 90 17.95 4.71 -1.74
C VAL A 90 17.84 4.17 -3.17
N SER A 91 18.33 2.94 -3.42
CA SER A 91 18.21 2.33 -4.75
C SER A 91 16.76 2.10 -5.15
N TYR A 92 15.89 1.72 -4.21
CA TYR A 92 14.48 1.49 -4.46
C TYR A 92 13.74 2.80 -4.77
N ALA A 93 13.99 3.85 -3.98
CA ALA A 93 13.37 5.16 -4.14
C ALA A 93 13.74 5.80 -5.49
N THR A 94 14.99 5.62 -5.91
CA THR A 94 15.53 6.21 -7.15
C THR A 94 15.39 5.32 -8.39
N GLN A 95 14.72 4.17 -8.29
CA GLN A 95 14.49 3.32 -9.45
C GLN A 95 13.67 4.04 -10.55
N ARG A 96 13.72 3.52 -11.78
CA ARG A 96 13.22 4.21 -12.97
C ARG A 96 11.76 4.67 -12.84
N THR A 97 10.87 3.78 -12.41
CA THR A 97 9.45 4.07 -12.17
C THR A 97 8.91 3.19 -11.04
N TRP A 98 7.83 3.64 -10.39
CA TRP A 98 7.04 2.84 -9.46
C TRP A 98 5.73 2.34 -10.08
N VAL A 99 5.40 2.78 -11.29
CA VAL A 99 4.21 2.37 -12.02
C VAL A 99 4.46 1.06 -12.75
N LEU A 100 3.48 0.16 -12.78
CA LEU A 100 3.56 -1.07 -13.55
C LEU A 100 3.53 -0.78 -15.06
N ALA A 101 4.30 -1.54 -15.85
CA ALA A 101 4.35 -1.35 -17.30
C ALA A 101 2.97 -1.45 -17.96
N ALA A 102 2.09 -2.31 -17.44
CA ALA A 102 0.71 -2.45 -17.89
C ALA A 102 -0.14 -1.18 -17.73
N HIS A 103 0.23 -0.32 -16.78
CA HIS A 103 -0.46 0.93 -16.44
C HIS A 103 0.21 2.17 -17.04
N ASP A 104 1.31 1.98 -17.77
CA ASP A 104 2.02 3.04 -18.51
C ASP A 104 2.24 2.63 -19.98
N PRO A 105 1.16 2.37 -20.75
CA PRO A 105 1.27 1.82 -22.11
C PRO A 105 2.02 2.73 -23.09
N LYS A 106 2.08 4.03 -22.79
CA LYS A 106 2.83 5.02 -23.58
C LYS A 106 4.25 5.24 -23.10
N LEU A 107 4.64 4.62 -21.98
CA LEU A 107 5.93 4.83 -21.30
C LEU A 107 6.13 6.30 -20.89
N ASP A 108 5.05 7.02 -20.58
CA ASP A 108 5.13 8.43 -20.22
C ASP A 108 5.74 8.56 -18.82
N VAL A 109 5.39 7.70 -17.87
CA VAL A 109 6.00 7.72 -16.52
C VAL A 109 7.42 7.16 -16.57
N PHE A 110 7.64 6.05 -17.27
CA PHE A 110 8.96 5.42 -17.40
C PHE A 110 10.03 6.35 -17.99
N TYR A 111 9.67 7.19 -18.96
CA TYR A 111 10.58 8.20 -19.53
C TYR A 111 10.49 9.58 -18.86
N GLY A 112 9.76 9.72 -17.75
CA GLY A 112 9.66 10.98 -16.99
C GLY A 112 8.90 12.10 -17.71
N ARG A 113 8.01 11.76 -18.65
CA ARG A 113 7.14 12.71 -19.37
C ARG A 113 5.85 13.04 -18.60
N SER A 114 5.45 12.19 -17.65
CA SER A 114 4.28 12.42 -16.81
C SER A 114 4.43 11.76 -15.43
N VAL A 115 3.48 12.04 -14.54
CA VAL A 115 3.35 11.41 -13.23
C VAL A 115 2.02 10.68 -13.14
N PHE A 116 2.03 9.49 -12.54
CA PHE A 116 0.85 8.68 -12.30
C PHE A 116 1.03 7.85 -11.03
N VAL A 117 -0.03 7.76 -10.22
CA VAL A 117 -0.09 6.85 -9.08
C VAL A 117 -1.00 5.70 -9.47
N ASP A 118 -0.42 4.53 -9.71
CA ASP A 118 -1.14 3.27 -9.86
C ASP A 118 -1.08 2.45 -8.56
N LEU A 119 -1.68 1.26 -8.57
CA LEU A 119 -1.70 0.33 -7.44
C LEU A 119 -0.30 0.07 -6.87
N ASN A 120 0.70 -0.14 -7.73
CA ASN A 120 2.06 -0.43 -7.29
C ASN A 120 2.76 0.82 -6.77
N ALA A 121 2.58 1.98 -7.40
CA ALA A 121 3.12 3.25 -6.91
C ALA A 121 2.52 3.62 -5.54
N ALA A 122 1.24 3.35 -5.30
CA ALA A 122 0.61 3.52 -4.00
C ALA A 122 1.20 2.56 -2.95
N LEU A 123 1.43 1.28 -3.29
CA LEU A 123 2.10 0.31 -2.43
C LEU A 123 3.54 0.73 -2.08
N VAL A 124 4.32 1.17 -3.07
CA VAL A 124 5.68 1.69 -2.88
C VAL A 124 5.66 2.93 -1.98
N SER A 125 4.69 3.83 -2.19
CA SER A 125 4.54 5.04 -1.38
C SER A 125 4.18 4.70 0.08
N SER A 126 3.27 3.75 0.29
CA SER A 126 2.91 3.25 1.61
C SER A 126 4.11 2.65 2.34
N PHE A 127 4.92 1.85 1.63
CA PHE A 127 6.14 1.28 2.17
C PHE A 127 7.15 2.37 2.60
N PHE A 128 7.39 3.36 1.75
CA PHE A 128 8.30 4.46 2.09
C PHE A 128 7.78 5.35 3.23
N GLY A 129 6.48 5.65 3.25
CA GLY A 129 5.83 6.30 4.39
C GLY A 129 6.03 5.50 5.67
N SER A 130 5.79 4.19 5.62
CA SER A 130 6.01 3.30 6.77
C SER A 130 7.48 3.28 7.20
N ALA A 131 8.42 3.25 6.26
CA ALA A 131 9.85 3.27 6.56
C ALA A 131 10.27 4.55 7.30
N LEU A 132 9.82 5.71 6.80
CA LEU A 132 10.05 7.00 7.44
C LEU A 132 9.42 7.06 8.84
N TYR A 133 8.22 6.54 9.01
CA TYR A 133 7.51 6.57 10.28
C TYR A 133 8.11 5.60 11.32
N MET A 134 8.50 4.41 10.88
CA MET A 134 8.99 3.33 11.75
C MET A 134 10.45 3.52 12.14
N LEU A 135 11.30 3.93 11.20
CA LEU A 135 12.76 3.97 11.36
C LEU A 135 13.37 5.34 11.06
N GLY A 136 12.58 6.39 10.81
CA GLY A 136 13.08 7.71 10.39
C GLY A 136 14.21 8.28 11.25
N ASP A 137 14.13 8.11 12.58
CA ASP A 137 15.17 8.59 13.52
C ASP A 137 16.47 7.75 13.49
N ALA A 138 16.39 6.51 13.01
CA ALA A 138 17.53 5.59 12.90
C ALA A 138 18.20 5.62 11.52
N LEU A 139 17.47 6.06 10.49
CA LEU A 139 17.98 6.23 9.14
C LEU A 139 18.79 7.53 9.03
N SER A 140 19.81 7.53 8.18
CA SER A 140 20.61 8.70 7.84
C SER A 140 19.77 9.79 7.18
N LEU A 141 20.25 11.02 7.30
CA LEU A 141 19.66 12.17 6.63
C LEU A 141 19.65 11.99 5.10
N GLU A 142 20.70 11.40 4.54
CA GLU A 142 20.78 11.11 3.10
C GLU A 142 19.65 10.18 2.65
N THR A 143 19.44 9.07 3.37
CA THR A 143 18.39 8.10 3.06
C THR A 143 17.00 8.71 3.21
N THR A 144 16.73 9.40 4.33
CA THR A 144 15.41 10.01 4.56
C THR A 144 15.11 11.12 3.55
N THR A 145 16.12 11.91 3.16
CA THR A 145 15.98 12.93 2.10
C THR A 145 15.68 12.28 0.76
N ALA A 146 16.43 11.25 0.34
CA ALA A 146 16.20 10.55 -0.92
C ALA A 146 14.78 9.96 -1.02
N ILE A 147 14.26 9.40 0.08
CA ILE A 147 12.90 8.88 0.14
C ILE A 147 11.87 10.01 0.03
N ARG A 148 12.03 11.10 0.80
CA ARG A 148 11.10 12.23 0.81
C ARG A 148 11.05 12.93 -0.55
N ASP A 149 12.20 13.17 -1.17
CA ASP A 149 12.29 13.77 -2.50
C ASP A 149 11.64 12.89 -3.55
N ALA A 150 11.83 11.57 -3.49
CA ALA A 150 11.20 10.64 -4.41
C ALA A 150 9.68 10.57 -4.21
N LEU A 151 9.20 10.55 -2.97
CA LEU A 151 7.77 10.62 -2.64
C LEU A 151 7.15 11.90 -3.18
N ASP A 152 7.75 13.06 -2.89
CA ASP A 152 7.27 14.36 -3.33
C ASP A 152 7.17 14.44 -4.86
N ALA A 153 8.26 14.15 -5.57
CA ALA A 153 8.32 14.29 -7.02
C ALA A 153 7.41 13.30 -7.78
N ARG A 154 7.22 12.08 -7.25
CA ARG A 154 6.56 11.00 -7.99
C ARG A 154 5.09 10.80 -7.61
N THR A 155 4.73 11.03 -6.35
CA THR A 155 3.45 10.56 -5.80
C THR A 155 2.77 11.56 -4.87
N VAL A 156 3.38 11.94 -3.75
CA VAL A 156 2.78 12.81 -2.72
C VAL A 156 2.48 14.18 -3.28
N GLY A 157 3.44 14.88 -3.89
CA GLY A 157 3.22 16.19 -4.52
C GLY A 157 2.12 16.13 -5.60
N PRO A 158 2.24 15.26 -6.62
CA PRO A 158 1.21 15.06 -7.63
C PRO A 158 -0.18 14.71 -7.10
N GLN A 159 -0.27 13.95 -6.00
CA GLN A 159 -1.53 13.60 -5.36
C GLN A 159 -2.13 14.81 -4.64
N LEU A 160 -1.32 15.57 -3.89
CA LEU A 160 -1.76 16.79 -3.21
C LEU A 160 -2.33 17.81 -4.19
N ASP A 161 -1.64 18.06 -5.31
CA ASP A 161 -2.11 18.95 -6.38
C ASP A 161 -3.51 18.56 -6.88
N ARG A 162 -3.76 17.25 -7.03
CA ARG A 162 -5.04 16.72 -7.50
C ARG A 162 -6.13 16.80 -6.43
N LEU A 163 -5.77 16.56 -5.16
CA LEU A 163 -6.71 16.64 -4.04
C LEU A 163 -7.21 18.09 -3.83
N VAL A 164 -6.37 19.09 -4.07
CA VAL A 164 -6.74 20.52 -3.94
C VAL A 164 -7.26 21.14 -5.24
N GLY A 165 -7.35 20.36 -6.32
CA GLY A 165 -7.89 20.79 -7.61
C GLY A 165 -6.96 21.68 -8.44
N SER A 166 -5.65 21.73 -8.15
CA SER A 166 -4.66 22.41 -9.00
C SER A 166 -4.26 21.58 -10.23
N ALA A 167 -4.60 20.28 -10.25
CA ALA A 167 -4.41 19.37 -11.37
C ALA A 167 -5.64 18.46 -11.58
N ILE A 168 -5.77 17.90 -12.79
CA ILE A 168 -6.83 16.94 -13.12
C ILE A 168 -6.65 15.68 -12.25
N PRO A 169 -7.71 15.24 -11.52
CA PRO A 169 -7.66 14.00 -10.74
C PRO A 169 -7.20 12.82 -11.58
N PHE A 170 -6.49 11.88 -10.95
CA PHE A 170 -6.33 10.55 -11.55
C PHE A 170 -7.72 9.94 -11.73
N TRP A 171 -7.92 9.20 -12.83
CA TRP A 171 -9.23 8.68 -13.18
C TRP A 171 -9.85 7.86 -12.03
N TRP A 172 -9.03 7.11 -11.28
CA TRP A 172 -9.47 6.25 -10.19
C TRP A 172 -9.94 7.01 -8.95
N GLN A 173 -9.60 8.29 -8.79
CA GLN A 173 -9.98 9.07 -7.61
C GLN A 173 -11.50 9.22 -7.47
N LEU A 174 -12.23 9.16 -8.58
CA LEU A 174 -13.67 9.34 -8.65
C LEU A 174 -14.40 8.13 -9.25
N ASP A 175 -13.66 7.04 -9.51
CA ASP A 175 -14.20 5.84 -10.13
C ASP A 175 -14.63 4.82 -9.07
N ALA A 176 -15.70 4.09 -9.37
CA ALA A 176 -16.21 3.01 -8.53
C ALA A 176 -15.45 1.71 -8.79
N SER A 177 -14.19 1.64 -8.38
CA SER A 177 -13.34 0.45 -8.50
C SER A 177 -12.38 0.31 -7.32
N ASN A 178 -11.81 -0.89 -7.17
CA ASN A 178 -10.81 -1.17 -6.14
C ASN A 178 -9.58 -0.24 -6.19
N TRP A 179 -9.27 0.34 -7.35
CA TRP A 179 -8.17 1.31 -7.50
C TRP A 179 -8.34 2.52 -6.59
N ASN A 180 -9.58 2.95 -6.37
CA ASN A 180 -9.89 4.03 -5.46
C ASN A 180 -9.42 3.70 -4.03
N ALA A 181 -9.87 2.57 -3.48
CA ALA A 181 -9.51 2.13 -2.13
C ALA A 181 -8.00 1.88 -1.99
N VAL A 182 -7.41 1.11 -2.92
CA VAL A 182 -5.98 0.74 -2.87
C VAL A 182 -5.08 1.98 -2.94
N CYS A 183 -5.34 2.86 -3.91
CA CYS A 183 -4.48 4.03 -4.11
C CYS A 183 -4.64 5.02 -2.95
N PHE A 184 -5.85 5.27 -2.45
CA PHE A 184 -6.03 6.16 -1.30
C PHE A 184 -5.45 5.58 -0.02
N ASN A 185 -5.58 4.27 0.22
CA ASN A 185 -4.96 3.62 1.37
C ASN A 185 -3.43 3.80 1.37
N GLY A 186 -2.79 3.49 0.23
CA GLY A 186 -1.33 3.61 0.12
C GLY A 186 -0.84 5.06 0.20
N MET A 187 -1.54 5.99 -0.47
CA MET A 187 -1.18 7.41 -0.45
C MET A 187 -1.41 8.05 0.92
N THR A 188 -2.40 7.60 1.70
CA THR A 188 -2.65 8.14 3.05
C THR A 188 -1.45 7.87 3.98
N SER A 189 -0.89 6.66 3.96
CA SER A 189 0.35 6.36 4.71
C SER A 189 1.50 7.31 4.38
N ALA A 190 1.71 7.55 3.08
CA ALA A 190 2.78 8.40 2.59
C ALA A 190 2.54 9.88 2.95
N ILE A 191 1.33 10.40 2.73
CA ILE A 191 0.97 11.80 3.02
C ILE A 191 1.07 12.08 4.51
N LEU A 192 0.53 11.21 5.37
CA LEU A 192 0.55 11.41 6.82
C LEU A 192 1.98 11.48 7.38
N THR A 193 2.94 10.82 6.72
CA THR A 193 4.32 10.75 7.18
C THR A 193 5.24 11.78 6.51
N ALA A 194 5.09 12.00 5.20
CA ALA A 194 6.02 12.78 4.41
C ALA A 194 5.71 14.28 4.41
N VAL A 195 4.45 14.67 4.60
CA VAL A 195 4.04 16.07 4.61
C VAL A 195 4.17 16.62 6.02
N ASP A 196 5.02 17.62 6.24
CA ASP A 196 5.27 18.17 7.59
C ASP A 196 4.17 19.15 8.04
N ASP A 197 3.58 19.90 7.12
CA ASP A 197 2.54 20.87 7.44
C ASP A 197 1.23 20.18 7.84
N LYS A 198 0.77 20.47 9.06
CA LYS A 198 -0.44 19.87 9.63
C LYS A 198 -1.71 20.24 8.85
N GLN A 199 -1.82 21.48 8.35
CA GLN A 199 -3.00 21.94 7.62
C GLN A 199 -3.07 21.29 6.24
N VAL A 200 -1.93 21.13 5.56
CA VAL A 200 -1.85 20.40 4.29
C VAL A 200 -2.25 18.94 4.50
N ARG A 201 -1.72 18.27 5.52
CA ARG A 201 -2.14 16.89 5.87
C ARG A 201 -3.64 16.79 6.13
N ALA A 202 -4.19 17.72 6.92
CA ALA A 202 -5.61 17.71 7.27
C ALA A 202 -6.49 17.92 6.02
N ALA A 203 -6.14 18.89 5.17
CA ALA A 203 -6.88 19.14 3.93
C ALA A 203 -6.82 17.93 2.97
N ALA A 204 -5.66 17.31 2.83
CA ALA A 204 -5.50 16.10 2.03
C ALA A 204 -6.36 14.95 2.57
N LEU A 205 -6.36 14.74 3.90
CA LEU A 205 -7.16 13.68 4.52
C LEU A 205 -8.66 13.92 4.32
N VAL A 206 -9.15 15.16 4.46
CA VAL A 206 -10.54 15.52 4.17
C VAL A 206 -10.92 15.18 2.73
N ALA A 207 -10.07 15.55 1.76
CA ALA A 207 -10.33 15.24 0.36
C ALA A 207 -10.28 13.73 0.07
N ILE A 208 -9.38 12.99 0.71
CA ILE A 208 -9.31 11.52 0.60
C ILE A 208 -10.56 10.88 1.18
N ILE A 209 -11.01 11.29 2.37
CA ILE A 209 -12.22 10.75 3.04
C ILE A 209 -13.45 10.92 2.14
N ASP A 210 -13.60 12.09 1.50
CA ASP A 210 -14.70 12.39 0.59
C ASP A 210 -14.61 11.58 -0.71
N GLN A 211 -13.46 11.61 -1.37
CA GLN A 211 -13.26 10.92 -2.66
C GLN A 211 -13.22 9.40 -2.53
N SER A 212 -12.82 8.86 -1.37
CA SER A 212 -12.81 7.41 -1.13
C SER A 212 -14.21 6.81 -1.07
N GLN A 213 -15.26 7.62 -0.88
CA GLN A 213 -16.64 7.14 -0.91
C GLN A 213 -17.05 6.63 -2.29
N ALA A 214 -16.38 7.04 -3.37
CA ALA A 214 -16.63 6.55 -4.72
C ALA A 214 -16.46 5.02 -4.82
N TYR A 215 -15.56 4.44 -4.02
CA TYR A 215 -15.38 2.99 -3.95
C TYR A 215 -16.66 2.24 -3.55
N LEU A 216 -17.51 2.84 -2.70
CA LEU A 216 -18.76 2.20 -2.27
C LEU A 216 -19.74 1.97 -3.44
N GLY A 217 -19.57 2.71 -4.54
CA GLY A 217 -20.32 2.47 -5.78
C GLY A 217 -19.97 1.16 -6.49
N SER A 218 -18.91 0.46 -6.10
CA SER A 218 -18.55 -0.87 -6.63
C SER A 218 -19.47 -1.99 -6.12
N PHE A 219 -20.35 -1.67 -5.17
CA PHE A 219 -21.24 -2.63 -4.50
C PHE A 219 -22.71 -2.33 -4.79
N PHE A 220 -23.51 -3.38 -4.94
CA PHE A 220 -24.96 -3.28 -4.99
C PHE A 220 -25.54 -3.04 -3.59
N ASP A 221 -26.85 -2.72 -3.52
CA ASP A 221 -27.57 -2.46 -2.26
C ASP A 221 -27.53 -3.64 -1.26
N ASP A 222 -27.30 -4.86 -1.76
CA ASP A 222 -27.15 -6.08 -0.95
C ASP A 222 -25.70 -6.32 -0.46
N GLY A 223 -24.80 -5.38 -0.77
CA GLY A 223 -23.39 -5.42 -0.42
C GLY A 223 -22.52 -6.23 -1.38
N TYR A 224 -23.08 -6.91 -2.39
CA TYR A 224 -22.29 -7.70 -3.32
C TYR A 224 -21.49 -6.81 -4.28
N GLY A 225 -20.18 -7.07 -4.40
CA GLY A 225 -19.31 -6.35 -5.32
C GLY A 225 -19.48 -6.84 -6.76
N ALA A 226 -19.63 -5.92 -7.72
CA ALA A 226 -19.75 -6.28 -9.14
C ALA A 226 -18.51 -7.04 -9.66
N GLU A 227 -17.36 -6.85 -9.04
CA GLU A 227 -16.08 -7.49 -9.37
C GLU A 227 -15.89 -8.90 -8.75
N GLY A 228 -16.80 -9.31 -7.87
CA GLY A 228 -16.76 -10.62 -7.18
C GLY A 228 -15.85 -10.66 -5.95
N VAL A 229 -15.72 -11.87 -5.36
CA VAL A 229 -15.08 -12.06 -4.04
C VAL A 229 -13.58 -11.74 -4.03
N GLY A 230 -12.89 -11.90 -5.16
CA GLY A 230 -11.46 -11.59 -5.26
C GLY A 230 -11.18 -10.12 -5.01
N TYR A 231 -11.94 -9.25 -5.68
CA TYR A 231 -11.86 -7.81 -5.52
C TYR A 231 -12.55 -7.29 -4.27
N TYR A 232 -13.52 -8.03 -3.71
CA TYR A 232 -13.95 -7.78 -2.34
C TYR A 232 -12.75 -7.89 -1.38
N ASN A 233 -12.04 -9.03 -1.39
CA ASN A 233 -10.89 -9.19 -0.49
C ASN A 233 -9.83 -8.14 -0.75
N TYR A 234 -9.53 -7.84 -2.03
CA TYR A 234 -8.47 -6.89 -2.35
C TYR A 234 -8.87 -5.45 -2.03
N GLY A 235 -9.97 -4.94 -2.58
CA GLY A 235 -10.38 -3.55 -2.41
C GLY A 235 -10.93 -3.25 -1.02
N PHE A 236 -11.71 -4.15 -0.42
CA PHE A 236 -12.35 -3.88 0.88
C PHE A 236 -11.35 -3.98 2.03
N GLU A 237 -10.32 -4.83 1.92
CA GLU A 237 -9.21 -4.84 2.88
C GLU A 237 -8.46 -3.51 2.89
N GLU A 238 -8.20 -2.95 1.72
CA GLU A 238 -7.52 -1.65 1.57
C GLU A 238 -8.41 -0.50 2.07
N PHE A 239 -9.73 -0.58 1.85
CA PHE A 239 -10.68 0.39 2.39
C PHE A 239 -10.78 0.30 3.93
N ALA A 240 -10.74 -0.91 4.48
CA ALA A 240 -10.71 -1.15 5.92
C ALA A 240 -9.41 -0.62 6.56
N GLU A 241 -8.26 -0.82 5.93
CA GLU A 241 -6.99 -0.26 6.41
C GLU A 241 -6.97 1.27 6.28
N LEU A 242 -7.54 1.84 5.21
CA LEU A 242 -7.72 3.28 5.08
C LEU A 242 -8.58 3.84 6.23
N ARG A 243 -9.65 3.13 6.61
CA ARG A 243 -10.48 3.48 7.77
C ARG A 243 -9.66 3.53 9.05
N GLU A 244 -8.81 2.53 9.33
CA GLU A 244 -7.93 2.54 10.51
C GLU A 244 -7.01 3.77 10.53
N LYS A 245 -6.42 4.12 9.38
CA LYS A 245 -5.55 5.30 9.27
C LYS A 245 -6.30 6.61 9.52
N VAL A 246 -7.53 6.72 8.99
CA VAL A 246 -8.41 7.87 9.24
C VAL A 246 -8.81 7.95 10.71
N CYS A 247 -9.21 6.84 11.31
CA CYS A 247 -9.56 6.76 12.72
C CYS A 247 -8.39 7.17 13.61
N ASP A 248 -7.19 6.63 13.40
CA ASP A 248 -6.01 7.00 14.18
C ASP A 248 -5.67 8.49 14.03
N ALA A 249 -5.65 9.01 12.78
CA ALA A 249 -5.35 10.41 12.49
C ALA A 249 -6.38 11.40 13.07
N THR A 250 -7.63 10.96 13.25
CA THR A 250 -8.74 11.79 13.74
C THR A 250 -9.18 11.43 15.17
N GLN A 251 -8.48 10.53 15.84
CA GLN A 251 -8.85 10.00 17.17
C GLN A 251 -10.28 9.44 17.21
N GLY A 252 -10.70 8.77 16.13
CA GLY A 252 -12.01 8.16 15.97
C GLY A 252 -13.16 9.14 15.73
N THR A 253 -12.87 10.43 15.49
CA THR A 253 -13.92 11.43 15.19
C THR A 253 -14.54 11.19 13.81
N VAL A 254 -13.76 10.65 12.88
CA VAL A 254 -14.24 10.24 11.55
C VAL A 254 -14.04 8.73 11.43
N ASP A 255 -15.11 8.04 11.07
CA ASP A 255 -15.09 6.61 10.79
C ASP A 255 -15.72 6.36 9.42
N LEU A 256 -14.95 5.79 8.49
CA LEU A 256 -15.45 5.46 7.14
C LEU A 256 -16.51 4.35 7.18
N PHE A 257 -16.59 3.58 8.26
CA PHE A 257 -17.58 2.53 8.46
C PHE A 257 -18.88 3.05 9.07
N ASP A 258 -18.96 4.32 9.49
CA ASP A 258 -20.21 4.99 9.89
C ASP A 258 -21.07 5.34 8.67
N ASN A 259 -21.36 4.33 7.86
CA ASN A 259 -22.16 4.36 6.65
C ASN A 259 -22.95 3.06 6.56
N ALA A 260 -24.27 3.16 6.47
CA ALA A 260 -25.17 2.00 6.47
C ALA A 260 -24.84 0.98 5.35
N ASN A 261 -24.35 1.45 4.20
CA ASN A 261 -23.97 0.56 3.09
C ASN A 261 -22.72 -0.27 3.43
N VAL A 262 -21.77 0.31 4.17
CA VAL A 262 -20.53 -0.39 4.57
C VAL A 262 -20.83 -1.55 5.51
N GLY A 263 -21.79 -1.38 6.42
CA GLY A 263 -22.27 -2.47 7.27
C GLY A 263 -22.78 -3.66 6.44
N THR A 264 -23.55 -3.42 5.40
CA THR A 264 -24.04 -4.49 4.50
C THR A 264 -22.88 -5.17 3.75
N ILE A 265 -21.95 -4.38 3.21
CA ILE A 265 -20.77 -4.89 2.48
C ILE A 265 -19.90 -5.77 3.40
N ALA A 266 -19.56 -5.28 4.59
CA ALA A 266 -18.78 -5.97 5.61
C ALA A 266 -19.32 -7.38 5.96
N HIS A 267 -20.64 -7.49 6.09
CA HIS A 267 -21.31 -8.72 6.52
C HIS A 267 -21.62 -9.69 5.37
N LEU A 268 -21.42 -9.27 4.11
CA LEU A 268 -21.67 -10.09 2.92
C LEU A 268 -20.99 -11.47 2.98
N SER A 269 -19.75 -11.49 3.49
CA SER A 269 -18.94 -12.70 3.67
C SER A 269 -19.64 -13.79 4.49
N GLN A 270 -20.61 -13.43 5.33
CA GLN A 270 -21.37 -14.37 6.14
C GLN A 270 -22.57 -14.97 5.42
N LEU A 271 -23.08 -14.26 4.41
CA LEU A 271 -24.32 -14.62 3.70
C LEU A 271 -24.05 -15.46 2.45
N LEU A 272 -22.86 -15.33 1.85
CA LEU A 272 -22.53 -15.94 0.55
C LEU A 272 -21.59 -17.15 0.61
N VAL A 273 -21.16 -17.54 1.80
CA VAL A 273 -20.33 -18.73 1.96
C VAL A 273 -21.16 -19.99 1.72
N MET A 274 -20.76 -20.74 0.70
CA MET A 274 -21.30 -22.07 0.41
C MET A 274 -20.56 -23.16 1.22
N ARG A 275 -21.05 -24.40 1.10
CA ARG A 275 -20.47 -25.57 1.77
C ARG A 275 -18.96 -25.64 1.56
N ASN A 276 -18.23 -25.92 2.65
CA ASN A 276 -16.76 -25.97 2.72
C ASN A 276 -16.04 -24.63 2.50
N GLN A 277 -16.67 -23.50 2.86
CA GLN A 277 -16.12 -22.15 2.69
C GLN A 277 -15.90 -21.73 1.23
N ASN A 278 -16.58 -22.39 0.28
CA ASN A 278 -16.51 -22.05 -1.12
C ASN A 278 -17.39 -20.83 -1.44
N VAL A 279 -17.07 -20.11 -2.51
CA VAL A 279 -17.89 -19.03 -3.07
C VAL A 279 -18.25 -19.32 -4.52
N ALA A 280 -19.32 -18.68 -5.03
CA ALA A 280 -19.68 -18.81 -6.43
C ALA A 280 -18.60 -18.15 -7.31
N SER A 281 -18.21 -18.81 -8.40
CA SER A 281 -17.25 -18.29 -9.38
C SER A 281 -17.92 -17.27 -10.31
N PHE A 282 -18.33 -16.13 -9.75
CA PHE A 282 -18.92 -15.00 -10.46
C PHE A 282 -17.97 -13.80 -10.42
N GLY A 283 -17.89 -13.04 -11.53
CA GLY A 283 -16.87 -12.01 -11.70
C GLY A 283 -15.47 -12.61 -11.77
N ASP A 284 -14.48 -11.93 -11.20
CA ASP A 284 -13.09 -12.41 -11.14
C ASP A 284 -12.84 -13.32 -9.92
N ALA A 285 -13.79 -14.22 -9.67
CA ALA A 285 -13.65 -15.31 -8.70
C ALA A 285 -13.45 -16.65 -9.42
N HIS A 286 -12.58 -17.49 -8.85
CA HIS A 286 -12.33 -18.85 -9.33
C HIS A 286 -12.63 -19.88 -8.23
N ALA A 287 -12.79 -21.14 -8.64
CA ALA A 287 -13.00 -22.23 -7.71
C ALA A 287 -11.87 -22.29 -6.66
N GLY A 288 -12.25 -22.46 -5.39
CA GLY A 288 -11.32 -22.50 -4.26
C GLY A 288 -11.00 -21.14 -3.62
N LEU A 289 -11.42 -20.02 -4.22
CA LEU A 289 -11.36 -18.71 -3.59
C LEU A 289 -12.28 -18.66 -2.36
N ARG A 290 -11.90 -17.88 -1.35
CA ARG A 290 -12.64 -17.68 -0.10
C ARG A 290 -12.59 -16.23 0.32
N PHE A 291 -13.56 -15.79 1.12
CA PHE A 291 -13.44 -14.51 1.81
C PHE A 291 -12.24 -14.53 2.77
N SER A 292 -11.57 -13.38 2.88
CA SER A 292 -10.46 -13.18 3.81
C SER A 292 -10.97 -13.33 5.25
N HIS A 293 -10.45 -14.33 5.97
CA HIS A 293 -10.87 -14.62 7.35
C HIS A 293 -10.56 -13.48 8.32
N PRO A 294 -9.35 -12.87 8.31
CA PRO A 294 -9.06 -11.70 9.15
C PRO A 294 -10.00 -10.54 8.86
N LEU A 295 -10.23 -10.20 7.59
CA LEU A 295 -11.13 -9.12 7.19
C LEU A 295 -12.57 -9.37 7.66
N THR A 296 -13.05 -10.62 7.53
CA THR A 296 -14.38 -11.01 7.99
C THR A 296 -14.53 -10.86 9.50
N GLN A 297 -13.50 -11.22 10.28
CA GLN A 297 -13.52 -11.06 11.73
C GLN A 297 -13.41 -9.61 12.16
N TYR A 298 -12.61 -8.82 11.46
CA TYR A 298 -12.46 -7.39 11.72
C TYR A 298 -13.76 -6.63 11.48
N SER A 299 -14.46 -6.93 10.38
CA SER A 299 -15.67 -6.21 9.98
C SER A 299 -16.92 -6.53 10.81
N LEU A 300 -16.80 -7.40 11.81
CA LEU A 300 -17.85 -7.75 12.77
C LEU A 300 -17.95 -6.81 13.98
N TYR A 301 -16.96 -5.94 14.13
CA TYR A 301 -16.84 -4.97 15.23
C TYR A 301 -16.94 -3.55 14.68
#